data_AF-A0A2X2T101-F1
#
_entry.id   AF-A0A2X2T101-F1
#
_cell.length_a   1.000
_cell.length_b   1.000
_cell.length_c   1.000
_cell.angle_alpha   90.00
_cell.angle_beta   90.00
_cell.angle_gamma   90.00
#
_symmetry.space_group_name_H-M   'P 1'
#
loop_
_entity.id
_entity.type
_entity.pdbx_description
1 polymer ?
#
loop_
_entity_poly.entity_id
_entity_poly.type
_entity_poly.pdbx_seq_one_letter_code
_entity_poly.pdbx_strand_id
1 'polypeptide(L)'
;MDDPRPIFDWEQVIRKRGIVYIGLDALSDSEVATAVGNSMFADLVSVTGHIYKHGINAGLPGDNPDKLPVNLHCDEFNELMGDEFIPLINKGGGAGMQVTAYTQTSSDIEARIGSAAKTAQVTGNFNTLIMLRVRDNKTAELLTTQLPQVEIYTKTLVSGHADVSDPERGQDFTSSTQDRVGTVKTPLLEPADVVSLPKGQAFALLEGGQLWKVRMPLPADEPDDPLMPKDLAAVAEQMRRNYHSSETWWTGGTLTPDTPADMPPDVAPEPDTGGPDGNDAA
;
A
#
# COMPACT_ATOMS: atom_id res chain seq x y z
N MET A 1 -9.50 40.08 8.67
CA MET A 1 -8.68 40.23 7.45
C MET A 1 -7.19 40.23 7.77
N ASP A 2 -6.77 40.39 9.03
CA ASP A 2 -5.38 40.15 9.44
C ASP A 2 -5.23 38.75 10.04
N ASP A 3 -5.13 37.74 9.18
CA ASP A 3 -4.70 36.41 9.61
C ASP A 3 -3.18 36.30 9.39
N PRO A 4 -2.36 36.15 10.45
CA PRO A 4 -0.91 36.11 10.33
C PRO A 4 -0.38 34.78 9.77
N ARG A 5 -1.25 33.79 9.50
CA ARG A 5 -0.84 32.49 8.98
C ARG A 5 -0.35 32.60 7.54
N PRO A 6 0.73 31.88 7.15
CA PRO A 6 1.22 31.86 5.78
C PRO A 6 0.14 31.35 4.82
N ILE A 7 -0.12 32.08 3.75
CA ILE A 7 -0.97 31.65 2.64
C ILE A 7 -0.08 30.94 1.62
N PHE A 8 -0.44 29.71 1.26
CA PHE A 8 0.23 28.93 0.22
C PHE A 8 -0.82 28.34 -0.72
N ASP A 9 -0.38 27.97 -1.91
CA ASP A 9 -1.16 27.22 -2.89
C ASP A 9 -0.50 25.86 -3.17
N TRP A 10 -1.24 24.94 -3.80
CA TRP A 10 -0.73 23.60 -4.10
C TRP A 10 0.47 23.62 -5.07
N GLU A 11 0.55 24.57 -5.99
CA GLU A 11 1.67 24.65 -6.93
C GLU A 11 2.98 24.95 -6.19
N GLN A 12 2.95 25.89 -5.25
CA GLN A 12 4.07 26.22 -4.39
C GLN A 12 4.50 25.03 -3.54
N VAL A 13 3.54 24.31 -2.94
CA VAL A 13 3.81 23.12 -2.14
C VAL A 13 4.48 22.03 -2.98
N ILE A 14 3.89 21.71 -4.14
CA ILE A 14 4.39 20.65 -5.03
C ILE A 14 5.79 20.99 -5.54
N ARG A 15 6.02 22.23 -6.00
CA ARG A 15 7.33 22.68 -6.50
C ARG A 15 8.41 22.65 -5.43
N LYS A 16 8.06 23.02 -4.19
CA LYS A 16 8.98 22.98 -3.04
C LYS A 16 9.12 21.58 -2.42
N ARG A 17 8.42 20.57 -2.93
CA ARG A 17 8.34 19.21 -2.35
C ARG A 17 7.92 19.25 -0.88
N GLY A 18 6.98 20.13 -0.56
CA GLY A 18 6.46 20.30 0.78
C GLY A 18 5.59 19.13 1.23
N ILE A 19 5.50 18.94 2.54
CA ILE A 19 4.58 17.99 3.17
C ILE A 19 3.42 18.78 3.75
N VAL A 20 2.20 18.37 3.42
CA VAL A 20 0.97 18.96 3.96
C VAL A 20 0.24 17.89 4.76
N TYR A 21 0.03 18.17 6.05
CA TYR A 21 -0.78 17.35 6.93
C TYR A 21 -2.13 18.02 7.17
N ILE A 22 -3.20 17.24 7.09
CA ILE A 22 -4.58 17.74 7.13
C ILE A 22 -5.36 16.91 8.12
N GLY A 23 -5.66 17.50 9.28
CA GLY A 23 -6.54 16.92 10.29
C GLY A 23 -7.96 17.42 10.07
N LEU A 24 -8.79 16.61 9.41
CA LEU A 24 -10.22 16.86 9.32
C LEU A 24 -10.83 16.23 10.58
N ASP A 25 -11.21 17.05 11.57
CA ASP A 25 -11.84 16.60 12.82
C ASP A 25 -13.31 16.16 12.56
N ALA A 26 -13.46 15.12 11.74
CA ALA A 26 -14.75 14.65 11.22
C ALA A 26 -15.64 14.03 12.32
N LEU A 27 -15.04 13.64 13.46
CA LEU A 27 -15.79 13.17 14.63
C LEU A 27 -16.52 14.31 15.33
N SER A 28 -15.95 15.52 15.35
CA SER A 28 -16.56 16.68 15.96
C SER A 28 -17.58 17.35 15.05
N ASP A 29 -17.27 17.48 13.75
CA ASP A 29 -18.15 18.09 12.75
C ASP A 29 -17.93 17.47 11.37
N SER A 30 -18.72 16.45 11.05
CA SER A 30 -18.62 15.72 9.78
C SER A 30 -19.04 16.56 8.58
N GLU A 31 -19.94 17.54 8.75
CA GLU A 31 -20.42 18.41 7.66
C GLU A 31 -19.30 19.38 7.25
N VAL A 32 -18.68 20.04 8.22
CA VAL A 32 -17.54 20.94 7.96
C VAL A 32 -16.35 20.16 7.45
N ALA A 33 -16.01 19.02 8.06
CA ALA A 33 -14.92 18.17 7.59
C ALA A 33 -15.10 17.74 6.12
N THR A 34 -16.32 17.32 5.76
CA THR A 34 -16.66 16.95 4.38
C THR A 34 -16.55 18.15 3.44
N ALA A 35 -17.10 19.31 3.82
CA ALA A 35 -17.06 20.51 2.98
C ALA A 35 -15.61 20.98 2.73
N VAL A 36 -14.78 21.01 3.78
CA VAL A 36 -13.36 21.38 3.69
C VAL A 36 -12.59 20.36 2.86
N GLY A 37 -12.79 19.07 3.11
CA GLY A 37 -12.15 17.98 2.35
C GLY A 37 -12.50 18.03 0.85
N ASN A 38 -13.78 18.19 0.52
CA ASN A 38 -14.21 18.27 -0.88
C ASN A 38 -13.67 19.53 -1.58
N SER A 39 -13.67 20.68 -0.91
CA SER A 39 -13.08 21.90 -1.45
C SER A 39 -11.58 21.73 -1.74
N MET A 40 -10.87 21.08 -0.84
CA MET A 40 -9.45 20.77 -0.98
C MET A 40 -9.19 19.83 -2.16
N PHE A 41 -9.96 18.75 -2.29
CA PHE A 41 -9.82 17.83 -3.42
C PHE A 41 -10.17 18.48 -4.76
N ALA A 42 -11.20 19.31 -4.80
CA ALA A 42 -11.56 20.04 -6.00
C ALA A 42 -10.41 20.93 -6.49
N ASP A 43 -9.75 21.64 -5.56
CA ASP A 43 -8.57 22.45 -5.88
C ASP A 43 -7.39 21.59 -6.34
N LEU A 44 -7.12 20.48 -5.64
CA LEU A 44 -6.06 19.54 -6.02
C LEU A 44 -6.31 18.93 -7.42
N VAL A 45 -7.56 18.58 -7.76
CA VAL A 45 -7.96 18.08 -9.08
C VAL A 45 -7.73 19.15 -10.16
N SER A 46 -8.05 20.41 -9.86
CA SER A 46 -7.80 21.53 -10.77
C SER A 46 -6.30 21.69 -11.06
N VAL A 47 -5.48 21.70 -10.00
CA VAL A 47 -4.01 21.83 -10.09
C VAL A 47 -3.41 20.63 -10.81
N THR A 48 -3.88 19.42 -10.52
CA THR A 48 -3.50 18.19 -11.23
C THR A 48 -3.82 18.30 -12.73
N GLY A 49 -4.99 18.82 -13.08
CA GLY A 49 -5.39 19.08 -14.46
C GLY A 49 -4.55 20.15 -15.16
N HIS A 50 -4.10 21.18 -14.41
CA HIS A 50 -3.18 22.19 -14.91
C HIS A 50 -1.79 21.61 -15.18
N ILE A 51 -1.21 20.89 -14.21
CA ILE A 51 0.09 20.21 -14.32
C ILE A 51 0.09 19.23 -15.49
N TYR A 52 -1.00 18.46 -15.66
CA TYR A 52 -1.13 17.52 -16.77
C TYR A 52 -1.03 18.20 -18.15
N LYS A 53 -1.60 19.40 -18.30
CA LYS A 53 -1.67 20.12 -19.58
C LYS A 53 -0.45 20.97 -19.87
N HIS A 54 0.09 21.62 -18.85
CA HIS A 54 1.08 22.69 -19.01
C HIS A 54 2.44 22.37 -18.39
N GLY A 55 2.52 21.28 -17.61
CA GLY A 55 3.68 20.95 -16.79
C GLY A 55 3.74 21.77 -15.51
N ILE A 56 4.55 21.32 -14.55
CA ILE A 56 4.62 21.96 -13.23
C ILE A 56 5.23 23.35 -13.27
N ASN A 57 6.12 23.67 -14.23
CA ASN A 57 6.80 24.97 -14.34
C ASN A 57 6.22 25.85 -15.46
N ALA A 58 4.95 25.64 -15.83
CA ALA A 58 4.28 26.46 -16.84
C ALA A 58 4.43 27.97 -16.56
N GLY A 59 5.10 28.69 -17.46
CA GLY A 59 5.30 30.14 -17.34
C GLY A 59 6.55 30.58 -16.55
N LEU A 60 7.39 29.66 -16.06
CA LEU A 60 8.69 29.98 -15.46
C LEU A 60 9.86 29.70 -16.44
N PRO A 61 10.95 30.51 -16.40
CA PRO A 61 12.16 30.23 -17.17
C PRO A 61 12.91 29.01 -16.61
N GLY A 62 13.20 28.03 -17.48
CA GLY A 62 13.93 26.80 -17.15
C GLY A 62 13.33 25.58 -17.85
N ASP A 63 14.05 24.46 -17.82
CA ASP A 63 13.50 23.18 -18.29
C ASP A 63 12.32 22.77 -17.42
N ASN A 64 11.28 22.22 -18.08
CA ASN A 64 10.18 21.58 -17.37
C ASN A 64 10.74 20.25 -16.81
N PRO A 65 10.88 20.09 -15.48
CA PRO A 65 11.40 18.85 -14.93
C PRO A 65 10.47 17.69 -15.30
N ASP A 66 11.03 16.48 -15.30
CA ASP A 66 10.25 15.25 -15.35
C ASP A 66 9.13 15.28 -14.31
N LYS A 67 8.03 14.58 -14.59
CA LYS A 67 6.83 14.55 -13.73
C LYS A 67 7.22 14.34 -12.27
N LEU A 68 6.92 15.33 -11.43
CA LEU A 68 7.14 15.24 -9.98
C LEU A 68 6.07 14.32 -9.37
N PRO A 69 6.47 13.26 -8.65
CA PRO A 69 5.50 12.42 -7.94
C PRO A 69 4.89 13.20 -6.78
N VAL A 70 3.57 13.19 -6.68
CA VAL A 70 2.81 13.77 -5.57
C VAL A 70 2.10 12.62 -4.85
N ASN A 71 2.55 12.32 -3.63
CA ASN A 71 1.99 11.24 -2.82
C ASN A 71 0.82 11.76 -1.99
N LEU A 72 -0.37 11.25 -2.27
CA LEU A 72 -1.58 11.53 -1.51
C LEU A 72 -1.93 10.31 -0.66
N HIS A 73 -1.83 10.47 0.66
CA HIS A 73 -2.22 9.47 1.64
C HIS A 73 -3.57 9.84 2.24
N CYS A 74 -4.58 9.01 1.98
CA CYS A 74 -5.94 9.20 2.45
C CYS A 74 -6.26 8.17 3.52
N ASP A 75 -6.19 8.58 4.79
CA ASP A 75 -6.76 7.78 5.88
C ASP A 75 -8.29 7.84 5.84
N GLU A 76 -8.95 6.80 6.35
CA GLU A 76 -10.41 6.66 6.36
C GLU A 76 -11.06 7.03 5.00
N PHE A 77 -10.56 6.39 3.94
CA PHE A 77 -10.93 6.70 2.57
C PHE A 77 -12.43 6.74 2.29
N ASN A 78 -13.23 5.93 3.00
CA ASN A 78 -14.69 5.92 2.88
C ASN A 78 -15.33 7.27 3.20
N GLU A 79 -14.76 8.07 4.11
CA GLU A 79 -15.31 9.40 4.44
C GLU A 79 -15.00 10.44 3.35
N LEU A 80 -13.84 10.28 2.70
CA LEU A 80 -13.33 11.19 1.67
C LEU A 80 -13.89 10.93 0.26
N MET A 81 -14.64 9.84 0.09
CA MET A 81 -15.18 9.44 -1.21
C MET A 81 -16.36 10.31 -1.65
N GLY A 82 -16.04 11.37 -2.39
CA GLY A 82 -16.97 12.27 -3.10
C GLY A 82 -16.84 12.19 -4.63
N ASP A 83 -17.74 12.87 -5.34
CA ASP A 83 -17.75 12.92 -6.82
C ASP A 83 -16.48 13.61 -7.37
N GLU A 84 -15.87 14.49 -6.58
CA GLU A 84 -14.64 15.21 -6.88
C GLU A 84 -13.40 14.31 -6.82
N PHE A 85 -13.43 13.23 -6.03
CA PHE A 85 -12.27 12.36 -5.83
C PHE A 85 -12.10 11.35 -6.98
N ILE A 86 -13.20 10.92 -7.61
CA ILE A 86 -13.17 9.93 -8.71
C ILE A 86 -12.32 10.41 -9.90
N PRO A 87 -12.42 11.66 -10.39
CA PRO A 87 -11.52 12.20 -11.42
C PRO A 87 -10.05 12.15 -11.03
N LEU A 88 -9.71 12.36 -9.75
CA LEU A 88 -8.34 12.35 -9.26
C LEU A 88 -7.71 10.96 -9.44
N ILE A 89 -8.42 9.90 -9.06
CA ILE A 89 -7.97 8.51 -9.25
C ILE A 89 -7.82 8.20 -10.75
N ASN A 90 -8.82 8.56 -11.56
CA ASN A 90 -8.86 8.20 -12.98
C ASN A 90 -7.80 8.91 -13.85
N LYS A 91 -7.45 10.16 -13.51
CA LYS A 91 -6.65 11.04 -14.40
C LYS A 91 -5.40 11.61 -13.73
N GLY A 92 -5.32 11.55 -12.40
CA GLY A 92 -4.23 12.15 -11.64
C GLY A 92 -2.87 11.52 -11.88
N GLY A 93 -2.83 10.21 -12.19
CA GLY A 93 -1.57 9.53 -12.53
C GLY A 93 -0.86 10.18 -13.72
N GLY A 94 -1.60 10.78 -14.66
CA GLY A 94 -1.03 11.53 -15.77
C GLY A 94 -0.20 12.75 -15.33
N ALA A 95 -0.51 13.34 -14.18
CA ALA A 95 0.16 14.51 -13.62
C ALA A 95 1.20 14.16 -12.53
N GLY A 96 1.43 12.87 -12.26
CA GLY A 96 2.32 12.41 -11.20
C GLY A 96 1.63 12.15 -9.85
N MET A 97 0.30 12.23 -9.77
CA MET A 97 -0.43 11.92 -8.54
C MET A 97 -0.39 10.41 -8.23
N GLN A 98 0.02 10.06 -7.02
CA GLN A 98 0.06 8.71 -6.48
C GLN A 98 -0.84 8.64 -5.26
N VAL A 99 -1.98 7.97 -5.38
CA VAL A 99 -3.00 7.90 -4.33
C VAL A 99 -2.85 6.58 -3.57
N THR A 100 -2.64 6.69 -2.26
CA THR A 100 -2.71 5.56 -1.32
C THR A 100 -3.90 5.76 -0.41
N ALA A 101 -4.91 4.91 -0.55
CA ALA A 101 -6.15 4.97 0.21
C ALA A 101 -6.20 3.85 1.25
N TYR A 102 -6.50 4.19 2.51
CA TYR A 102 -6.64 3.24 3.60
C TYR A 102 -8.11 3.06 3.96
N THR A 103 -8.56 1.81 4.05
CA THR A 103 -9.96 1.48 4.38
C THR A 103 -10.01 0.23 5.25
N GLN A 104 -11.04 0.13 6.08
CA GLN A 104 -11.27 -1.04 6.92
C GLN A 104 -12.12 -2.11 6.23
N THR A 105 -13.13 -1.69 5.47
CA THR A 105 -14.07 -2.61 4.81
C THR A 105 -14.43 -2.14 3.41
N SER A 106 -14.62 -3.10 2.49
CA SER A 106 -15.11 -2.80 1.15
C SER A 106 -16.55 -2.26 1.15
N SER A 107 -17.31 -2.64 2.18
CA SER A 107 -18.73 -2.31 2.31
C SER A 107 -18.95 -0.85 2.67
N ASP A 108 -18.05 -0.24 3.44
CA ASP A 108 -18.14 1.20 3.78
C ASP A 108 -17.93 2.07 2.54
N ILE A 109 -16.99 1.67 1.67
CA ILE A 109 -16.79 2.33 0.36
C ILE A 109 -18.05 2.21 -0.50
N GLU A 110 -18.62 1.00 -0.60
CA GLU A 110 -19.83 0.77 -1.40
C GLU A 110 -21.02 1.58 -0.89
N ALA A 111 -21.21 1.63 0.43
CA ALA A 111 -22.26 2.40 1.08
C ALA A 111 -22.12 3.90 0.78
N ARG A 112 -20.89 4.44 0.81
CA ARG A 112 -20.63 5.85 0.49
C ARG A 112 -20.92 6.18 -0.98
N ILE A 113 -20.46 5.33 -1.90
CA ILE A 113 -20.64 5.54 -3.34
C ILE A 113 -22.10 5.30 -3.77
N GLY A 114 -22.83 4.46 -3.03
CA GLY A 114 -24.22 4.09 -3.32
C GLY A 114 -24.39 3.20 -4.56
N SER A 115 -23.30 2.62 -5.07
CA SER A 115 -23.33 1.75 -6.26
C SER A 115 -22.18 0.76 -6.28
N ALA A 116 -22.52 -0.54 -6.29
CA ALA A 116 -21.55 -1.63 -6.46
C ALA A 116 -20.72 -1.47 -7.75
N ALA A 117 -21.34 -1.08 -8.85
CA ALA A 117 -20.67 -0.93 -10.14
C ALA A 117 -19.62 0.21 -10.12
N LYS A 118 -19.98 1.38 -9.58
CA LYS A 118 -19.03 2.49 -9.41
C LYS A 118 -17.92 2.12 -8.41
N THR A 119 -18.24 1.39 -7.35
CA THR A 119 -17.26 0.92 -6.37
C THR A 119 -16.22 -0.01 -7.00
N ALA A 120 -16.69 -0.98 -7.79
CA ALA A 120 -15.81 -1.88 -8.54
C ALA A 120 -14.94 -1.11 -9.55
N GLN A 121 -15.51 -0.10 -10.22
CA GLN A 121 -14.76 0.77 -11.13
C GLN A 121 -13.65 1.54 -10.39
N VAL A 122 -13.99 2.21 -9.28
CA VAL A 122 -13.02 2.98 -8.49
C VAL A 122 -11.92 2.08 -7.93
N THR A 123 -12.30 0.95 -7.35
CA THR A 123 -11.35 -0.03 -6.80
C THR A 123 -10.44 -0.60 -7.89
N GLY A 124 -10.97 -0.86 -9.08
CA GLY A 124 -10.21 -1.37 -10.22
C GLY A 124 -9.20 -0.39 -10.80
N ASN A 125 -9.29 0.91 -10.49
CA ASN A 125 -8.28 1.89 -10.90
C ASN A 125 -7.03 1.87 -10.00
N PHE A 126 -7.10 1.23 -8.83
CA PHE A 126 -5.93 1.03 -8.00
C PHE A 126 -5.11 -0.14 -8.56
N ASN A 127 -3.92 0.18 -9.06
CA ASN A 127 -2.99 -0.82 -9.61
C ASN A 127 -2.36 -1.72 -8.52
N THR A 128 -2.53 -1.37 -7.25
CA THR A 128 -1.92 -2.05 -6.12
C THR A 128 -2.95 -2.21 -5.01
N LEU A 129 -3.06 -3.44 -4.50
CA LEU A 129 -3.91 -3.78 -3.37
C LEU A 129 -3.05 -4.44 -2.30
N ILE A 130 -3.01 -3.85 -1.10
CA ILE A 130 -2.32 -4.45 0.06
C ILE A 130 -3.39 -4.80 1.08
N MET A 131 -3.59 -6.09 1.31
CA MET A 131 -4.61 -6.64 2.19
C MET A 131 -3.96 -7.14 3.48
N LEU A 132 -4.14 -6.39 4.57
CA LEU A 132 -3.84 -6.86 5.92
C LEU A 132 -4.96 -7.78 6.42
N ARG A 133 -4.86 -8.26 7.67
CA ARG A 133 -5.95 -9.01 8.32
C ARG A 133 -7.24 -8.18 8.29
N VAL A 134 -8.27 -8.72 7.66
CA VAL A 134 -9.65 -8.21 7.71
C VAL A 134 -10.55 -9.19 8.46
N ARG A 135 -11.69 -8.72 8.95
CA ARG A 135 -12.67 -9.58 9.66
C ARG A 135 -13.73 -10.17 8.74
N ASP A 136 -14.05 -9.45 7.68
CA ASP A 136 -15.17 -9.75 6.79
C ASP A 136 -14.70 -10.51 5.54
N ASN A 137 -15.41 -11.58 5.20
CA ASN A 137 -15.09 -12.41 4.03
C ASN A 137 -15.29 -11.63 2.73
N LYS A 138 -16.32 -10.78 2.62
CA LYS A 138 -16.57 -10.00 1.41
C LYS A 138 -15.40 -9.05 1.11
N THR A 139 -14.81 -8.46 2.16
CA THR A 139 -13.60 -7.63 2.01
C THR A 139 -12.38 -8.48 1.60
N ALA A 140 -12.19 -9.66 2.18
CA ALA A 140 -11.10 -10.57 1.80
C ALA A 140 -11.22 -11.05 0.34
N GLU A 141 -12.45 -11.26 -0.13
CA GLU A 141 -12.77 -11.64 -1.51
C GLU A 141 -12.32 -10.61 -2.55
N LEU A 142 -12.16 -9.32 -2.16
CA LEU A 142 -11.57 -8.33 -3.06
C LEU A 142 -10.18 -8.73 -3.56
N LEU A 143 -9.38 -9.44 -2.75
CA LEU A 143 -8.07 -9.95 -3.15
C LEU A 143 -8.16 -11.36 -3.72
N THR A 144 -8.83 -12.28 -3.02
CA THR A 144 -8.74 -13.72 -3.35
C THR A 144 -9.43 -14.07 -4.66
N THR A 145 -10.47 -13.34 -5.06
CA THR A 145 -11.18 -13.58 -6.32
C THR A 145 -10.39 -13.14 -7.56
N GLN A 146 -9.36 -12.31 -7.39
CA GLN A 146 -8.48 -11.89 -8.49
C GLN A 146 -7.38 -12.92 -8.79
N LEU A 147 -7.20 -13.91 -7.92
CA LEU A 147 -6.13 -14.89 -8.04
C LEU A 147 -6.57 -16.10 -8.88
N PRO A 148 -5.64 -16.72 -9.63
CA PRO A 148 -5.95 -17.94 -10.37
C PRO A 148 -6.24 -19.11 -9.42
N GLN A 149 -6.96 -20.10 -9.93
CA GLN A 149 -7.01 -21.42 -9.29
C GLN A 149 -5.75 -22.21 -9.59
N VAL A 150 -5.34 -23.04 -8.64
CA VAL A 150 -4.21 -23.97 -8.75
C VAL A 150 -4.69 -25.41 -8.74
N GLU A 151 -3.97 -26.27 -9.45
CA GLU A 151 -4.21 -27.71 -9.43
C GLU A 151 -3.37 -28.37 -8.33
N ILE A 152 -4.04 -29.05 -7.40
CA ILE A 152 -3.40 -29.82 -6.34
C ILE A 152 -3.59 -31.32 -6.60
N TYR A 153 -2.54 -32.09 -6.31
CA TYR A 153 -2.59 -33.55 -6.38
C TYR A 153 -3.10 -34.13 -5.07
N THR A 154 -4.22 -34.83 -5.14
CA THR A 154 -4.82 -35.50 -3.99
C THR A 154 -4.56 -37.01 -4.10
N LYS A 155 -3.95 -37.58 -3.07
CA LYS A 155 -3.82 -39.04 -2.93
C LYS A 155 -4.98 -39.58 -2.12
N THR A 156 -5.79 -40.41 -2.74
CA THR A 156 -6.85 -41.15 -2.05
C THR A 156 -6.46 -42.62 -1.99
N LEU A 157 -6.32 -43.13 -0.78
CA LEU A 157 -6.16 -44.56 -0.54
C LEU A 157 -7.52 -45.23 -0.74
N VAL A 158 -7.62 -46.12 -1.73
CA VAL A 158 -8.82 -46.92 -1.95
C VAL A 158 -8.50 -48.35 -1.55
N SER A 159 -9.10 -48.81 -0.46
CA SER A 159 -9.07 -50.22 -0.04
C SER A 159 -10.34 -50.92 -0.50
N GLY A 160 -10.19 -51.97 -1.30
CA GLY A 160 -11.29 -52.84 -1.73
C GLY A 160 -11.10 -54.26 -1.20
N HIS A 161 -12.17 -54.86 -0.70
CA HIS A 161 -12.21 -56.28 -0.36
C HIS A 161 -13.14 -57.00 -1.35
N ALA A 162 -12.69 -58.12 -1.91
CA ALA A 162 -13.50 -58.97 -2.78
C ALA A 162 -13.44 -60.42 -2.28
N ASP A 163 -14.62 -61.02 -2.19
CA ASP A 163 -14.82 -62.41 -1.79
C ASP A 163 -14.55 -63.33 -3.00
N VAL A 164 -13.79 -64.40 -2.81
CA VAL A 164 -13.41 -65.32 -3.89
C VAL A 164 -14.36 -66.50 -3.90
N SER A 165 -15.26 -66.55 -4.87
CA SER A 165 -16.28 -67.58 -5.01
C SER A 165 -15.80 -68.85 -5.74
N ASP A 166 -14.55 -69.28 -5.50
CA ASP A 166 -13.95 -70.49 -6.09
C ASP A 166 -13.52 -71.50 -5.00
N PRO A 167 -14.30 -72.57 -4.74
CA PRO A 167 -14.05 -73.53 -3.67
C PRO A 167 -12.75 -74.35 -3.80
N GLU A 168 -12.13 -74.40 -4.98
CA GLU A 168 -10.88 -75.16 -5.20
C GLU A 168 -9.62 -74.34 -4.92
N ARG A 169 -9.73 -73.00 -4.88
CA ARG A 169 -8.67 -72.10 -4.43
C ARG A 169 -8.92 -71.80 -2.96
N GLY A 170 -8.19 -72.44 -2.05
CA GLY A 170 -8.29 -72.24 -0.59
C GLY A 170 -7.90 -70.84 -0.08
N GLN A 171 -8.43 -69.77 -0.67
CA GLN A 171 -8.32 -68.38 -0.29
C GLN A 171 -9.73 -67.78 -0.19
N ASP A 172 -10.19 -67.48 1.02
CA ASP A 172 -11.54 -66.98 1.28
C ASP A 172 -11.70 -65.47 0.99
N PHE A 173 -10.62 -64.68 0.98
CA PHE A 173 -10.70 -63.22 0.78
C PHE A 173 -9.51 -62.69 0.00
N THR A 174 -9.76 -61.74 -0.91
CA THR A 174 -8.73 -60.91 -1.52
C THR A 174 -8.90 -59.46 -1.09
N SER A 175 -7.83 -58.87 -0.56
CA SER A 175 -7.78 -57.44 -0.25
C SER A 175 -6.85 -56.77 -1.23
N SER A 176 -7.29 -55.66 -1.81
CA SER A 176 -6.48 -54.80 -2.66
C SER A 176 -6.43 -53.40 -2.06
N THR A 177 -5.24 -52.80 -2.07
CA THR A 177 -5.05 -51.41 -1.68
C THR A 177 -4.46 -50.71 -2.89
N GLN A 178 -5.16 -49.70 -3.39
CA GLN A 178 -4.73 -48.90 -4.53
C GLN A 178 -4.60 -47.45 -4.09
N ASP A 179 -3.43 -46.87 -4.36
CA ASP A 179 -3.26 -45.43 -4.29
C ASP A 179 -3.75 -44.80 -5.59
N ARG A 180 -4.81 -44.00 -5.49
CA ARG A 180 -5.30 -43.21 -6.61
C ARG A 180 -4.84 -41.77 -6.45
N VAL A 181 -4.03 -41.30 -7.40
CA VAL A 181 -3.67 -39.89 -7.51
C VAL A 181 -4.71 -39.20 -8.39
N GLY A 182 -5.46 -38.27 -7.83
CA GLY A 182 -6.36 -37.37 -8.55
C GLY A 182 -5.81 -35.95 -8.56
N THR A 183 -6.36 -35.12 -9.45
CA THR A 183 -6.07 -33.68 -9.49
C THR A 183 -7.35 -32.92 -9.17
N VAL A 184 -7.28 -31.93 -8.28
CA VAL A 184 -8.40 -31.05 -7.92
C VAL A 184 -7.97 -29.59 -8.12
N LYS A 185 -8.83 -28.76 -8.70
CA LYS A 185 -8.61 -27.32 -8.79
C LYS A 185 -9.12 -26.64 -7.52
N THR A 186 -8.25 -25.87 -6.86
CA THR A 186 -8.58 -25.09 -5.66
C THR A 186 -8.15 -23.62 -5.84
N PRO A 187 -8.79 -22.65 -5.18
CA PRO A 187 -8.29 -21.28 -5.14
C PRO A 187 -6.85 -21.23 -4.64
N LEU A 188 -6.03 -20.30 -5.16
CA LEU A 188 -4.67 -20.09 -4.67
C LEU A 188 -4.65 -19.61 -3.22
N LEU A 189 -5.60 -18.75 -2.86
CA LEU A 189 -5.85 -18.30 -1.48
C LEU A 189 -7.35 -18.33 -1.22
N GLU A 190 -7.73 -18.76 -0.02
CA GLU A 190 -9.09 -18.67 0.48
C GLU A 190 -9.28 -17.40 1.32
N PRO A 191 -10.50 -16.84 1.43
CA PRO A 191 -10.78 -15.72 2.33
C PRO A 191 -10.31 -15.98 3.77
N ALA A 192 -10.38 -17.24 4.23
CA ALA A 192 -9.91 -17.67 5.54
C ALA A 192 -8.41 -17.41 5.77
N ASP A 193 -7.58 -17.48 4.71
CA ASP A 193 -6.14 -17.20 4.79
C ASP A 193 -5.89 -15.72 5.10
N VAL A 194 -6.73 -14.82 4.57
CA VAL A 194 -6.66 -13.38 4.83
C VAL A 194 -7.16 -13.06 6.24
N VAL A 195 -8.28 -13.66 6.65
CA VAL A 195 -8.90 -13.43 7.97
C VAL A 195 -8.00 -13.93 9.11
N SER A 196 -7.21 -14.99 8.87
CA SER A 196 -6.29 -15.55 9.86
C SER A 196 -4.92 -14.87 9.92
N LEU A 197 -4.62 -13.90 9.03
CA LEU A 197 -3.30 -13.26 8.91
C LEU A 197 -2.72 -12.71 10.22
N PRO A 198 -1.53 -13.10 10.68
CA PRO A 198 -0.91 -12.49 11.86
C PRO A 198 -0.74 -10.97 11.73
N LYS A 199 -0.70 -10.27 12.88
CA LYS A 199 -0.45 -8.81 12.90
C LYS A 199 0.87 -8.49 12.20
N GLY A 200 0.85 -7.44 11.38
CA GLY A 200 2.02 -7.03 10.59
C GLY A 200 2.29 -7.92 9.38
N GLN A 201 1.36 -8.79 8.98
CA GLN A 201 1.45 -9.51 7.70
C GLN A 201 0.33 -9.09 6.76
N ALA A 202 0.61 -9.18 5.46
CA ALA A 202 -0.32 -8.85 4.40
C ALA A 202 -0.13 -9.78 3.19
N PHE A 203 -1.18 -9.88 2.38
CA PHE A 203 -1.06 -10.27 0.98
C PHE A 203 -1.16 -9.02 0.11
N ALA A 204 -0.30 -8.91 -0.89
CA ALA A 204 -0.29 -7.75 -1.78
C ALA A 204 -0.39 -8.20 -3.24
N LEU A 205 -1.24 -7.52 -4.00
CA LEU A 205 -1.24 -7.55 -5.45
C LEU A 205 -0.45 -6.32 -5.91
N LEU A 206 0.78 -6.55 -6.38
CA LEU A 206 1.68 -5.52 -6.88
C LEU A 206 1.81 -5.63 -8.40
N GLU A 207 2.35 -4.60 -9.06
CA GLU A 207 2.76 -4.65 -10.48
C GLU A 207 1.65 -5.15 -11.44
N GLY A 208 0.39 -4.80 -11.17
CA GLY A 208 -0.73 -5.21 -12.02
C GLY A 208 -1.25 -6.63 -11.76
N GLY A 209 -1.07 -7.16 -10.55
CA GLY A 209 -1.75 -8.37 -10.07
C GLY A 209 -0.83 -9.49 -9.58
N GLN A 210 0.49 -9.26 -9.50
CA GLN A 210 1.41 -10.24 -8.95
C GLN A 210 1.19 -10.37 -7.44
N LEU A 211 0.94 -11.59 -6.98
CA LEU A 211 0.73 -11.90 -5.58
C LEU A 211 2.05 -11.95 -4.81
N TRP A 212 2.10 -11.23 -3.69
CA TRP A 212 3.18 -11.22 -2.73
C TRP A 212 2.66 -11.50 -1.32
N LYS A 213 3.43 -12.27 -0.56
CA LYS A 213 3.25 -12.40 0.89
C LYS A 213 4.25 -11.47 1.58
N VAL A 214 3.75 -10.49 2.32
CA VAL A 214 4.57 -9.43 2.91
C VAL A 214 4.48 -9.46 4.44
N ARG A 215 5.59 -9.13 5.09
CA ARG A 215 5.66 -8.84 6.52
C ARG A 215 6.14 -7.41 6.70
N MET A 216 5.31 -6.58 7.31
CA MET A 216 5.63 -5.20 7.65
C MET A 216 6.46 -5.18 8.94
N PRO A 217 7.50 -4.34 9.02
CA PRO A 217 8.18 -4.08 10.28
C PRO A 217 7.16 -3.48 11.24
N LEU A 218 7.09 -4.04 12.45
CA LEU A 218 6.35 -3.41 13.54
C LEU A 218 7.28 -2.35 14.15
N PRO A 219 6.75 -1.18 14.55
CA PRO A 219 7.53 -0.22 15.31
C PRO A 219 8.18 -0.94 16.49
N ALA A 220 9.48 -0.72 16.70
CA ALA A 220 10.14 -1.24 17.88
C ALA A 220 9.46 -0.64 19.12
N ASP A 221 9.25 -1.44 20.16
CA ASP A 221 8.73 -0.96 21.44
C ASP A 221 9.79 -0.13 22.21
N GLU A 222 10.91 0.21 21.57
CA GLU A 222 11.97 1.01 22.17
C GLU A 222 11.53 2.47 22.29
N PRO A 223 11.47 3.03 23.52
CA PRO A 223 10.95 4.37 23.75
C PRO A 223 11.84 5.50 23.21
N ASP A 224 13.06 5.19 22.77
CA ASP A 224 14.08 6.12 22.27
C ASP A 224 14.59 5.68 20.89
N ASP A 225 13.69 5.46 19.92
CA ASP A 225 14.12 5.36 18.51
C ASP A 225 14.78 6.69 18.11
N PRO A 226 16.10 6.74 17.82
CA PRO A 226 16.82 7.98 17.54
C PRO A 226 16.31 8.70 16.27
N LEU A 227 15.62 7.98 15.39
CA LEU A 227 15.06 8.52 14.14
C LEU A 227 13.62 9.02 14.31
N MET A 228 12.95 8.67 15.40
CA MET A 228 11.58 9.14 15.68
C MET A 228 11.59 10.46 16.44
N PRO A 229 10.87 11.49 15.96
CA PRO A 229 10.67 12.71 16.72
C PRO A 229 9.94 12.42 18.02
N LYS A 230 10.33 13.11 19.10
CA LYS A 230 9.73 12.97 20.43
C LYS A 230 8.21 13.18 20.42
N ASP A 231 7.74 14.15 19.65
CA ASP A 231 6.33 14.43 19.42
C ASP A 231 6.14 15.27 18.14
N LEU A 232 4.88 15.39 17.70
CA LEU A 232 4.53 16.19 16.52
C LEU A 232 4.83 17.69 16.71
N ALA A 233 4.83 18.18 17.96
CA ALA A 233 5.13 19.57 18.26
C ALA A 233 6.61 19.91 17.98
N ALA A 234 7.53 18.99 18.30
CA ALA A 234 8.95 19.09 18.01
C ALA A 234 9.19 19.13 16.50
N VAL A 235 8.48 18.30 15.73
CA VAL A 235 8.52 18.34 14.26
C VAL A 235 8.03 19.70 13.76
N ALA A 236 6.87 20.17 14.24
CA ALA A 236 6.31 21.44 13.81
C ALA A 236 7.20 22.65 14.15
N GLU A 237 7.91 22.61 15.29
CA GLU A 237 8.87 23.64 15.69
C GLU A 237 10.14 23.62 14.82
N GLN A 238 10.63 22.44 14.47
CA GLN A 238 11.74 22.31 13.52
C GLN A 238 11.35 22.80 12.12
N MET A 239 10.15 22.44 11.64
CA MET A 239 9.61 22.96 10.37
C MET A 239 9.49 24.48 10.38
N ARG A 240 9.01 25.08 11.48
CA ARG A 240 8.89 26.54 11.62
C ARG A 240 10.24 27.25 11.62
N ARG A 241 11.26 26.69 12.28
CA ARG A 241 12.63 27.24 12.27
C ARG A 241 13.25 27.24 10.87
N ASN A 242 12.95 26.20 10.08
CA ASN A 242 13.49 26.03 8.73
C ASN A 242 12.60 26.68 7.65
N TYR A 243 11.44 27.23 8.03
CA TYR A 243 10.52 27.89 7.11
C TYR A 243 11.05 29.27 6.72
N HIS A 244 11.90 29.31 5.69
CA HIS A 244 12.31 30.55 5.06
C HIS A 244 11.32 30.92 3.96
N SER A 245 10.46 31.92 4.21
CA SER A 245 9.67 32.58 3.18
C SER A 245 10.59 33.46 2.33
N SER A 246 11.37 32.87 1.43
CA SER A 246 12.10 33.67 0.45
C SER A 246 11.09 34.24 -0.56
N GLU A 247 11.08 35.57 -0.72
CA GLU A 247 10.31 36.29 -1.76
C GLU A 247 10.66 35.85 -3.20
N THR A 248 11.63 34.95 -3.36
CA THR A 248 12.17 34.41 -4.61
C THR A 248 11.94 32.89 -4.71
N TRP A 249 10.70 32.44 -4.50
CA TRP A 249 10.38 31.00 -4.50
C TRP A 249 10.62 30.28 -5.84
N TRP A 250 10.81 31.02 -6.94
CA TRP A 250 11.11 30.49 -8.28
C TRP A 250 12.61 30.34 -8.58
N THR A 251 13.50 30.96 -7.79
CA THR A 251 14.93 30.66 -7.89
C THR A 251 15.15 29.40 -7.09
N GLY A 252 15.35 28.26 -7.77
CA GLY A 252 15.62 26.97 -7.15
C GLY A 252 16.83 27.04 -6.22
N GLY A 253 16.60 27.39 -4.96
CA GLY A 253 17.56 27.21 -3.90
C GLY A 253 17.74 25.72 -3.71
N THR A 254 18.96 25.23 -3.91
CA THR A 254 19.36 23.91 -3.44
C THR A 254 19.00 23.82 -1.97
N LEU A 255 18.00 23.00 -1.63
CA LEU A 255 17.88 22.44 -0.29
C LEU A 255 19.19 21.70 -0.07
N THR A 256 20.13 22.31 0.64
CA THR A 256 21.27 21.59 1.19
C THR A 256 20.67 20.52 2.10
N PRO A 257 20.88 19.22 1.83
CA PRO A 257 20.55 18.22 2.83
C PRO A 257 21.38 18.60 4.06
N ASP A 258 20.72 18.89 5.18
CA ASP A 258 21.40 18.96 6.47
C ASP A 258 22.04 17.58 6.67
N THR A 259 23.33 17.49 6.32
CA THR A 259 24.14 16.36 6.71
C THR A 259 24.23 16.49 8.23
N PRO A 260 23.81 15.50 9.02
CA PRO A 260 24.09 15.52 10.45
C PRO A 260 25.61 15.59 10.59
N ALA A 261 26.11 16.76 10.97
CA ALA A 261 27.49 16.90 11.38
C ALA A 261 27.61 16.01 12.64
N ASP A 262 28.42 14.95 12.53
CA ASP A 262 28.67 13.89 13.52
C ASP A 262 27.90 12.56 13.36
N MET A 263 27.86 12.00 12.15
CA MET A 263 27.87 10.53 12.03
C MET A 263 29.32 10.01 11.96
N PRO A 264 29.75 9.11 12.85
CA PRO A 264 30.99 8.37 12.61
C PRO A 264 30.84 7.57 11.31
N PRO A 265 31.90 7.45 10.49
CA PRO A 265 31.81 6.73 9.22
C PRO A 265 31.40 5.28 9.47
N ASP A 266 30.47 4.78 8.64
CA ASP A 266 30.10 3.38 8.55
C ASP A 266 31.37 2.52 8.53
N VAL A 267 31.52 1.67 9.55
CA VAL A 267 32.55 0.64 9.56
C VAL A 267 32.15 -0.37 8.50
N ALA A 268 32.83 -0.31 7.35
CA ALA A 268 32.72 -1.32 6.32
C ALA A 268 32.98 -2.71 6.93
N PRO A 269 32.20 -3.75 6.59
CA PRO A 269 32.51 -5.11 7.01
C PRO A 269 33.90 -5.47 6.49
N GLU A 270 34.78 -5.92 7.39
CA GLU A 270 36.12 -6.37 7.02
C GLU A 270 36.03 -7.47 5.95
N PRO A 271 36.88 -7.44 4.91
CA PRO A 271 36.94 -8.53 3.95
C PRO A 271 37.41 -9.79 4.67
N ASP A 272 36.61 -10.85 4.56
CA ASP A 272 36.92 -12.20 5.01
C ASP A 272 38.29 -12.63 4.43
N THR A 273 39.34 -12.48 5.23
CA THR A 273 40.65 -13.02 4.92
C THR A 273 40.58 -14.52 5.17
N GLY A 274 40.10 -15.26 4.18
CA GLY A 274 40.21 -16.70 4.12
C GLY A 274 41.67 -17.12 4.28
N GLY A 275 42.03 -17.53 5.50
CA GLY A 275 43.26 -18.26 5.79
C GLY A 275 43.13 -19.70 5.28
N PRO A 276 44.21 -20.31 4.77
CA PRO A 276 44.15 -21.63 4.18
C PRO A 276 44.08 -22.68 5.28
N ASP A 277 42.95 -23.37 5.42
CA ASP A 277 42.90 -24.64 6.14
C ASP A 277 43.58 -25.72 5.30
N GLY A 278 44.89 -25.80 5.46
CA GLY A 278 45.63 -27.03 5.26
C GLY A 278 45.58 -27.83 6.55
N ASN A 279 44.87 -28.96 6.56
CA ASN A 279 45.44 -30.19 7.09
C ASN A 279 44.72 -31.43 6.55
N ASP A 280 45.49 -32.21 5.78
CA ASP A 280 45.29 -33.63 5.56
C ASP A 280 45.48 -34.43 6.86
N ALA A 281 44.98 -35.67 6.80
CA ALA A 281 45.33 -36.84 7.62
C ALA A 281 44.55 -37.08 8.93
N ALA A 282 43.51 -37.92 8.86
CA ALA A 282 43.59 -39.35 9.21
C ALA A 282 42.23 -40.04 8.98
#